data_AF-A0A350X921-F1
#
_entry.id   AF-A0A350X921-F1
#
_cell.length_a   1.000
_cell.length_b   1.000
_cell.length_c   1.000
_cell.angle_alpha   90.00
_cell.angle_beta   90.00
_cell.angle_gamma   90.00
#
_symmetry.space_group_name_H-M   'P 1'
#
loop_
_entity.id
_entity.type
_entity.pdbx_description
1 polymer ?
#
loop_
_entity_poly.entity_id
_entity_poly.type
_entity_poly.pdbx_seq_one_letter_code
_entity_poly.pdbx_strand_id
1 'polypeptide(L)'
;MVSNSDESRSGDRENLPLESASTLQSFSDDLAYIVECLQTLQELNQLVSTCSNFLVEDDSIHKLSIRHLYLLFDMYISQSEMYRDEIEGSVVRLQRTVEKAGG
;
A
#
# COMPACT_ATOMS: atom_id res chain seq x y z
N MET A 1 47.46 30.13 35.72
CA MET A 1 46.00 30.11 35.57
C MET A 1 45.70 29.92 34.10
N VAL A 2 45.39 28.70 33.69
CA VAL A 2 45.22 28.33 32.27
C VAL A 2 43.73 28.32 31.97
N SER A 3 43.37 28.98 30.88
CA SER A 3 42.01 29.24 30.40
C SER A 3 41.25 27.96 30.06
N ASN A 4 39.98 27.91 30.45
CA ASN A 4 38.98 27.01 29.88
C ASN A 4 38.65 27.44 28.45
N SER A 5 38.58 26.48 27.54
CA SER A 5 37.73 26.57 26.35
C SER A 5 37.27 25.16 26.03
N ASP A 6 36.02 24.88 26.42
CA ASP A 6 35.24 23.71 26.01
C ASP A 6 35.09 23.74 24.49
N GLU A 7 35.92 22.97 23.80
CA GLU A 7 35.73 22.70 22.38
C GLU A 7 34.71 21.55 22.27
N SER A 8 33.43 21.92 22.36
CA SER A 8 32.32 21.05 22.00
C SER A 8 32.40 20.76 20.50
N ARG A 9 33.13 19.71 20.16
CA ARG A 9 33.22 19.17 18.80
C ARG A 9 31.87 18.51 18.46
N SER A 10 30.89 19.34 18.11
CA SER A 10 29.65 18.95 17.45
C SER A 10 29.98 18.53 16.01
N GLY A 11 30.60 17.36 15.88
CA GLY A 11 30.86 16.73 14.58
C GLY A 11 29.55 16.32 13.93
N ASP A 12 29.31 16.87 12.74
CA ASP A 12 28.66 16.21 11.61
C ASP A 12 27.22 15.72 11.82
N ARG A 13 26.33 16.63 12.23
CA ARG A 13 24.89 16.53 11.90
C ARG A 13 24.49 17.43 10.73
N GLU A 14 25.45 18.02 10.04
CA GLU A 14 25.16 18.78 8.82
C GLU A 14 25.13 17.84 7.62
N ASN A 15 23.98 17.83 6.95
CA ASN A 15 23.73 17.29 5.62
C ASN A 15 23.35 15.80 5.55
N LEU A 16 22.27 15.43 6.23
CA LEU A 16 21.32 14.52 5.56
C LEU A 16 20.79 15.26 4.32
N PRO A 17 20.82 14.68 3.12
CA PRO A 17 20.21 15.32 1.96
C PRO A 17 18.76 15.59 2.30
N LEU A 18 18.39 16.87 2.39
CA LEU A 18 17.01 17.30 2.48
C LEU A 18 16.33 16.79 1.21
N GLU A 19 15.71 15.62 1.28
CA GLU A 19 14.86 15.14 0.21
C GLU A 19 13.89 16.27 -0.14
N SER A 20 13.82 16.63 -1.42
CA SER A 20 12.93 17.70 -1.84
C SER A 20 11.50 17.39 -1.38
N ALA A 21 10.76 18.40 -0.93
CA ALA A 21 9.39 18.22 -0.44
C ALA A 21 8.49 17.45 -1.45
N SER A 22 8.76 17.60 -2.75
CA SER A 22 8.12 16.83 -3.83
C SER A 22 8.40 15.32 -3.79
N THR A 23 9.60 14.91 -3.38
CA THR A 23 9.98 13.49 -3.25
C THR A 23 9.27 12.85 -2.07
N LEU A 24 9.25 13.55 -0.92
CA LEU A 24 8.54 13.09 0.27
C LEU A 24 7.02 13.01 0.05
N GLN A 25 6.45 13.99 -0.67
CA GLN A 25 5.04 13.95 -1.04
C GLN A 25 4.75 12.77 -1.98
N SER A 26 5.54 12.59 -3.04
CA SER A 26 5.38 11.45 -3.96
C SER A 26 5.50 10.11 -3.25
N PHE A 27 6.38 9.99 -2.26
CA PHE A 27 6.53 8.78 -1.44
C PHE A 27 5.27 8.53 -0.58
N SER A 28 4.74 9.57 0.05
CA SER A 28 3.50 9.48 0.83
C SER A 28 2.31 9.09 -0.05
N ASP A 29 2.23 9.65 -1.26
CA ASP A 29 1.14 9.38 -2.20
C ASP A 29 1.20 7.92 -2.70
N ASP A 30 2.40 7.44 -3.06
CA ASP A 30 2.62 6.04 -3.46
C ASP A 30 2.22 5.04 -2.35
N LEU A 31 2.53 5.36 -1.08
CA LEU A 31 2.12 4.53 0.06
C LEU A 31 0.61 4.52 0.27
N ALA A 32 -0.02 5.70 0.25
CA ALA A 32 -1.47 5.81 0.41
C ALA A 32 -2.21 5.03 -0.68
N TYR A 33 -1.74 5.14 -1.92
CA TYR A 33 -2.29 4.42 -3.07
C TYR A 33 -2.22 2.90 -2.91
N ILE A 34 -1.05 2.37 -2.52
CA ILE A 34 -0.88 0.92 -2.27
C ILE A 34 -1.86 0.43 -1.20
N VAL A 35 -2.01 1.18 -0.10
CA VAL A 35 -2.94 0.83 0.98
C VAL A 35 -4.37 0.78 0.48
N GLU A 36 -4.82 1.78 -0.28
CA GLU A 36 -6.18 1.84 -0.84
C GLU A 36 -6.48 0.66 -1.78
N CYS A 37 -5.52 0.30 -2.64
CA CYS A 37 -5.66 -0.85 -3.54
C CYS A 37 -5.80 -2.17 -2.76
N LEU A 38 -4.98 -2.37 -1.74
CA LEU A 38 -5.02 -3.57 -0.90
C LEU A 38 -6.34 -3.66 -0.11
N GLN A 39 -6.84 -2.54 0.38
CA GLN A 39 -8.14 -2.47 1.07
C GLN A 39 -9.28 -2.85 0.14
N THR A 40 -9.31 -2.30 -1.08
CA THR A 40 -10.32 -2.63 -2.10
C THR A 40 -10.34 -4.12 -2.42
N LEU A 41 -9.17 -4.74 -2.60
CA LEU A 41 -9.07 -6.19 -2.86
C LEU A 41 -9.55 -7.03 -1.68
N GLN A 42 -9.28 -6.59 -0.45
CA GLN A 42 -9.74 -7.26 0.76
C GLN A 42 -11.27 -7.22 0.90
N GLU A 43 -11.89 -6.06 0.66
CA GLU A 43 -13.34 -5.89 0.70
C GLU A 43 -14.04 -6.77 -0.33
N LEU A 44 -13.49 -6.83 -1.55
CA LEU A 44 -14.05 -7.66 -2.62
C LEU A 44 -13.94 -9.16 -2.29
N ASN A 45 -12.84 -9.60 -1.70
CA ASN A 45 -12.68 -10.98 -1.24
C ASN A 45 -13.66 -11.33 -0.10
N GLN A 46 -13.91 -10.40 0.84
CA GLN A 46 -14.91 -10.59 1.90
C GLN A 46 -16.32 -10.72 1.33
N LEU A 47 -16.67 -9.92 0.31
CA LEU A 47 -17.95 -10.01 -0.37
C LEU A 47 -18.13 -11.37 -1.06
N VAL A 48 -17.12 -11.84 -1.81
CA VAL A 48 -17.14 -13.17 -2.45
C VAL A 48 -17.34 -14.28 -1.42
N SER A 49 -16.61 -14.21 -0.29
CA SER A 49 -16.73 -15.19 0.81
C SER A 49 -18.13 -15.19 1.43
N THR A 50 -18.67 -14.00 1.71
CA THR A 50 -20.02 -13.83 2.26
C THR A 50 -21.08 -14.39 1.32
N CYS A 51 -20.99 -14.08 0.02
CA CYS A 51 -21.88 -14.61 -1.01
C CYS A 51 -21.78 -16.14 -1.14
N SER A 52 -20.58 -16.70 -0.98
CA SER A 52 -20.37 -18.15 -1.00
C SER A 52 -21.04 -18.82 0.21
N ASN A 53 -20.94 -18.22 1.40
CA ASN A 53 -21.61 -18.75 2.59
C ASN A 53 -23.14 -18.72 2.45
N PHE A 54 -23.71 -17.65 1.87
CA PHE A 54 -25.15 -17.60 1.56
C PHE A 54 -25.64 -18.72 0.63
N LEU A 55 -24.78 -19.21 -0.27
CA LEU A 55 -25.12 -20.35 -1.14
C LEU A 55 -25.07 -21.70 -0.41
N VAL A 56 -24.23 -21.82 0.61
CA VAL A 56 -24.04 -23.06 1.38
C VAL A 56 -25.06 -23.16 2.51
N GLU A 57 -25.46 -22.03 3.11
CA GLU A 57 -26.21 -22.02 4.36
C GLU A 57 -27.73 -22.02 4.24
N ASP A 58 -28.38 -21.88 3.06
CA ASP A 58 -29.86 -21.75 3.11
C ASP A 58 -30.74 -22.36 2.01
N ASP A 59 -31.73 -23.09 2.53
CA ASP A 59 -32.98 -23.59 1.95
C ASP A 59 -34.10 -22.53 2.10
N SER A 60 -33.74 -21.26 2.40
CA SER A 60 -34.68 -20.15 2.55
C SER A 60 -34.56 -19.12 1.42
N ILE A 61 -35.72 -18.80 0.84
CA ILE A 61 -36.26 -17.61 0.14
C ILE A 61 -35.33 -16.66 -0.69
N HIS A 62 -34.01 -16.60 -0.49
CA HIS A 62 -33.08 -15.73 -1.21
C HIS A 62 -32.01 -16.55 -1.95
N LYS A 63 -32.32 -16.97 -3.18
CA LYS A 63 -31.35 -17.63 -4.06
C LYS A 63 -30.38 -16.60 -4.65
N LEU A 64 -29.20 -16.48 -4.07
CA LEU A 64 -28.04 -16.05 -4.86
C LEU A 64 -27.85 -17.12 -5.96
N SER A 65 -27.64 -16.71 -7.21
CA SER A 65 -27.39 -17.68 -8.29
C SER A 65 -25.89 -17.93 -8.41
N ILE A 66 -25.50 -19.14 -8.81
CA ILE A 66 -24.10 -19.48 -9.16
C ILE A 66 -23.51 -18.47 -10.17
N ARG A 67 -24.34 -17.92 -11.07
CA ARG A 67 -23.95 -16.89 -12.03
C ARG A 67 -23.50 -15.58 -11.36
N HIS A 68 -24.13 -15.17 -10.26
CA HIS A 68 -23.70 -13.99 -9.52
C HIS A 68 -22.35 -14.20 -8.85
N LEU A 69 -22.07 -15.41 -8.37
CA LEU A 69 -20.77 -15.75 -7.79
C LEU A 69 -19.65 -15.68 -8.82
N TYR A 70 -19.87 -16.24 -10.02
CA TYR A 70 -18.91 -16.15 -11.13
C TYR A 70 -18.61 -14.69 -11.51
N LEU A 71 -19.63 -13.83 -11.60
CA LEU A 71 -19.42 -12.41 -11.89
C LEU A 71 -18.58 -11.70 -10.82
N LEU A 72 -18.81 -12.00 -9.54
CA LEU A 72 -18.00 -11.45 -8.44
C LEU A 72 -16.56 -11.95 -8.48
N PHE A 73 -16.34 -13.23 -8.81
CA PHE A 73 -15.01 -13.79 -9.02
C PHE A 73 -14.28 -13.14 -10.21
N ASP A 74 -14.96 -12.97 -11.34
CA ASP A 74 -14.39 -12.30 -12.52
C ASP A 74 -14.02 -10.84 -12.21
N MET A 75 -14.86 -10.13 -11.45
CA MET A 75 -14.55 -8.79 -10.96
C MET A 75 -13.31 -8.80 -10.05
N TYR A 76 -13.20 -9.77 -9.14
CA TYR A 76 -12.04 -9.90 -8.27
C TYR A 76 -10.75 -10.12 -9.04
N ILE A 77 -10.76 -11.04 -10.01
CA ILE A 77 -9.60 -11.29 -10.88
C ILE A 77 -9.23 -10.03 -11.66
N SER A 78 -10.20 -9.40 -12.32
CA SER A 78 -9.98 -8.20 -13.13
C SER A 78 -9.39 -7.05 -12.30
N GLN A 79 -9.93 -6.81 -11.10
CA GLN A 79 -9.41 -5.78 -10.19
C GLN A 79 -8.03 -6.13 -9.65
N SER A 80 -7.79 -7.40 -9.30
CA SER A 80 -6.48 -7.85 -8.85
C SER A 80 -5.40 -7.70 -9.93
N GLU A 81 -5.73 -7.93 -11.20
CA GLU A 81 -4.81 -7.72 -12.31
C GLU A 81 -4.55 -6.24 -12.55
N MET A 82 -5.59 -5.40 -12.54
CA MET A 82 -5.46 -3.95 -12.70
C MET A 82 -4.55 -3.34 -11.61
N TYR A 83 -4.77 -3.68 -10.34
CA TYR A 83 -3.97 -3.16 -9.25
C TYR A 83 -2.55 -3.74 -9.20
N ARG A 84 -2.29 -4.92 -9.79
CA ARG A 84 -0.97 -5.55 -9.75
C ARG A 84 0.10 -4.64 -10.33
N ASP A 85 -0.10 -4.17 -11.56
CA ASP A 85 0.89 -3.38 -12.28
C ASP A 85 1.11 -2.02 -11.59
N GLU A 86 0.04 -1.42 -11.08
CA GLU A 86 0.11 -0.11 -10.42
C GLU A 86 0.76 -0.18 -9.03
N ILE A 87 0.45 -1.23 -8.25
CA ILE A 87 1.13 -1.52 -6.98
C ILE A 87 2.60 -1.80 -7.24
N GLU A 88 2.94 -2.66 -8.21
CA GLU A 88 4.33 -2.99 -8.55
C GLU A 88 5.13 -1.73 -8.93
N GLY A 89 4.57 -0.89 -9.82
CA GLY A 89 5.18 0.37 -10.20
C GLY A 89 5.42 1.31 -9.01
N SER A 90 4.47 1.37 -8.08
CA SER A 90 4.54 2.20 -6.87
C SER A 90 5.57 1.64 -5.87
N VAL A 91 5.61 0.33 -5.66
CA VAL A 91 6.62 -0.35 -4.82
C VAL A 91 8.04 -0.10 -5.35
N VAL A 92 8.25 -0.23 -6.65
CA VAL A 92 9.56 0.02 -7.26
C VAL A 92 9.98 1.48 -7.09
N ARG A 93 9.05 2.44 -7.20
CA ARG A 93 9.34 3.87 -6.91
C ARG A 93 9.74 4.08 -5.45
N LEU A 94 8.98 3.50 -4.51
CA LEU A 94 9.30 3.56 -3.07
C LEU A 94 10.68 2.97 -2.76
N GLN A 95 11.00 1.80 -3.31
CA GLN A 95 12.30 1.16 -3.13
C GLN A 95 13.45 2.07 -3.59
N ARG A 96 13.34 2.66 -4.80
CA ARG A 96 14.37 3.59 -5.30
C ARG A 96 14.52 4.84 -4.45
N THR A 97 13.43 5.35 -3.86
CA THR A 97 13.48 6.51 -2.97
C THR A 97 14.22 6.15 -1.67
N VAL A 98 13.90 5.02 -1.06
CA VAL A 98 14.60 4.53 0.15
C VAL A 98 16.09 4.29 -0.11
N GLU A 99 16.44 3.64 -1.23
CA GLU A 99 17.83 3.39 -1.63
C GLU A 99 18.62 4.70 -1.82
N LYS A 100 17.99 5.76 -2.34
CA LYS A 100 18.61 7.07 -2.50
C LYS A 100 18.79 7.82 -1.17
N ALA A 101 17.90 7.62 -0.20
CA ALA A 101 17.98 8.26 1.10
C ALA A 101 19.03 7.63 2.04
N GLY A 102 19.38 6.35 1.81
CA GLY A 102 20.30 5.58 2.65
C GLY A 102 21.76 5.49 2.19
N GLY A 103 22.11 6.13 1.06
CA GLY A 103 23.48 6.18 0.51
C GLY A 103 24.07 7.58 0.61
#